data_AF-A0A845E1P6-F1
#
_entry.id   AF-A0A845E1P6-F1
#
_cell.length_a   1.000
_cell.length_b   1.000
_cell.length_c   1.000
_cell.angle_alpha   90.00
_cell.angle_beta   90.00
_cell.angle_gamma   90.00
#
_symmetry.space_group_name_H-M   'P 1'
#
loop_
_entity.id
_entity.type
_entity.pdbx_description
1 polymer ?
#
loop_
_entity_poly.entity_id
_entity_poly.type
_entity_poly.pdbx_seq_one_letter_code
_entity_poly.pdbx_strand_id
1 'polypeptide(L)' 'MIIEQLSSRLLKDTLLRAIDLKLEDDFIYLLKTEISKREKEEKMMEKL' A
#
# COMPACT_ATOMS: atom_id res chain seq x y z
N MET A 1 -7.35 5.82 -10.41
CA MET A 1 -6.00 6.05 -9.83
C MET A 1 -5.28 4.72 -9.82
N ILE A 2 -4.07 4.63 -10.39
CA ILE A 2 -3.30 3.38 -10.38
C ILE A 2 -2.47 3.38 -9.09
N ILE A 3 -2.91 2.61 -8.08
CA ILE A 3 -2.29 2.55 -6.75
C ILE A 3 -0.81 2.11 -6.84
N GLU A 4 -0.48 1.27 -7.83
CA GLU A 4 0.87 0.78 -8.10
C GLU A 4 1.87 1.90 -8.47
N GLN A 5 1.39 3.05 -8.95
CA GLN A 5 2.25 4.19 -9.32
C GLN A 5 2.60 5.09 -8.14
N LEU A 6 1.95 4.91 -6.97
CA LEU A 6 2.23 5.70 -5.79
C LEU A 6 3.61 5.34 -5.23
N SER A 7 4.32 6.32 -4.67
CA SER A 7 5.53 6.03 -3.88
C SER A 7 5.14 5.25 -2.62
N SER A 8 6.05 4.43 -2.06
CA SER A 8 5.75 3.63 -0.86
C SER A 8 5.33 4.49 0.33
N ARG A 9 5.90 5.70 0.46
CA ARG A 9 5.48 6.69 1.47
C ARG A 9 4.04 7.15 1.24
N LEU A 10 3.72 7.61 0.01
CA LEU A 10 2.39 8.10 -0.32
C LEU A 10 1.34 7.00 -0.19
N LEU A 11 1.68 5.76 -0.51
CA LEU A 11 0.80 4.60 -0.36
C LEU A 11 0.43 4.35 1.11
N LYS A 12 1.42 4.40 2.02
CA LYS A 12 1.21 4.27 3.47
C LYS A 12 0.39 5.44 4.03
N ASP A 13 0.70 6.67 3.63
CA ASP A 13 -0.05 7.87 4.03
C ASP A 13 -1.52 7.81 3.54
N THR A 14 -1.73 7.31 2.32
CA THR A 14 -3.07 7.14 1.73
C THR A 14 -3.87 6.08 2.50
N LEU A 15 -3.25 4.96 2.91
CA LEU A 15 -3.92 3.96 3.74
C LEU A 15 -4.37 4.54 5.09
N LEU A 16 -3.51 5.32 5.75
CA LEU A 16 -3.87 5.96 7.02
C LEU A 16 -5.08 6.88 6.85
N ARG A 17 -5.06 7.74 5.82
CA ARG A 17 -6.19 8.63 5.53
C ARG A 17 -7.46 7.88 5.14
N ALA A 18 -7.35 6.78 4.40
CA ALA A 18 -8.50 5.98 4.00
C ALA A 18 -9.20 5.33 5.21
N ILE A 19 -8.41 4.87 6.19
CA ILE A 19 -8.92 4.34 7.46
C ILE A 19 -9.58 5.45 8.29
N ASP A 20 -8.92 6.61 8.43
CA ASP A 20 -9.47 7.76 9.19
C ASP A 20 -10.82 8.22 8.62
N LEU A 21 -10.94 8.23 7.30
CA LEU A 21 -12.16 8.64 6.59
C LEU A 21 -13.21 7.53 6.47
N LYS A 22 -12.93 6.32 6.98
CA LYS A 22 -13.81 5.14 6.86
C LYS A 22 -14.25 4.89 5.42
N LEU A 23 -13.30 4.93 4.48
CA LEU A 23 -13.57 4.62 3.08
C LEU A 23 -13.92 3.13 2.91
N GLU A 24 -14.42 2.78 1.73
CA GLU A 24 -14.84 1.43 1.38
C GLU A 24 -13.75 0.38 1.64
N ASP A 25 -14.17 -0.77 2.17
CA ASP A 25 -13.26 -1.86 2.57
C ASP A 25 -12.43 -2.38 1.38
N ASP A 26 -13.01 -2.41 0.18
CA ASP A 26 -12.33 -2.83 -1.04
C ASP A 26 -11.17 -1.89 -1.39
N PHE A 27 -11.37 -0.58 -1.22
CA PHE A 27 -10.31 0.40 -1.44
C PHE A 27 -9.18 0.23 -0.42
N ILE A 28 -9.52 0.03 0.86
CA ILE A 28 -8.55 -0.24 1.93
C ILE A 28 -7.79 -1.55 1.66
N TYR A 29 -8.47 -2.58 1.18
CA TYR A 29 -7.88 -3.87 0.83
C TYR A 29 -6.85 -3.75 -0.30
N LEU A 30 -7.16 -2.99 -1.35
CA LEU A 30 -6.23 -2.73 -2.46
C LEU A 30 -4.95 -2.05 -1.97
N LEU A 31 -5.07 -1.03 -1.11
CA LEU A 31 -3.91 -0.35 -0.52
C LEU A 31 -3.03 -1.30 0.31
N LYS A 32 -3.65 -2.12 1.18
CA LYS A 32 -2.93 -3.12 1.99
C LYS A 32 -2.22 -4.17 1.15
N THR A 33 -2.87 -4.62 0.08
CA THR A 33 -2.32 -5.63 -0.84
C THR A 33 -1.06 -5.11 -1.53
N GLU A 34 -1.11 -3.90 -2.07
CA GLU A 34 0.04 -3.29 -2.74
C GLU A 34 1.19 -3.01 -1.77
N ILE A 35 0.92 -2.52 -0.56
CA ILE A 35 1.95 -2.34 0.49
C ILE A 35 2.62 -3.69 0.80
N SER A 36 1.83 -4.74 1.02
CA SER A 36 2.33 -6.07 1.36
C SER A 36 3.18 -6.68 0.23
N LYS A 37 2.82 -6.41 -1.03
CA LYS A 37 3.58 -6.85 -2.20
C LYS A 37 4.98 -6.23 -2.20
N ARG A 38 5.08 -4.90 -2.01
CA ARG A 38 6.36 -4.19 -1.98
C ARG A 38 7.25 -4.62 -0.82
N GLU A 39 6.67 -4.79 0.37
CA GLU A 39 7.44 -5.26 1.54
C GLU A 39 7.99 -6.69 1.36
N LYS A 40 7.34 -7.52 0.54
CA LYS A 40 7.88 -8.83 0.15
C LYS A 40 9.01 -8.69 -0.87
N GLU A 41 8.85 -7.84 -1.88
CA GLU A 41 9.85 -7.58 -2.90
C GLU A 41 11.14 -6.98 -2.30
N GLU A 42 11.02 -5.99 -1.41
CA GLU A 42 12.14 -5.38 -0.68
C GLU A 42 12.92 -6.44 0.13
N LYS A 43 12.20 -7.30 0.87
CA LYS A 43 12.80 -8.41 1.63
C LYS A 43 13.46 -9.48 0.76
N MET A 44 13.02 -9.66 -0.49
CA MET A 44 13.67 -10.59 -1.42
C MET A 44 14.96 -9.98 -1.97
N MET A 45 14.96 -8.68 -2.26
CA MET A 45 16.15 -7.97 -2.74
C MET A 45 17.25 -7.87 -1.67
N GLU A 46 16.90 -7.69 -0.40
CA GLU A 46 17.86 -7.66 0.71
C GLU A 46 18.58 -9.01 0.96
N LYS A 47 18.05 -10.11 0.41
CA LYS A 47 18.58 -11.47 0.59
C LYS A 47 19.51 -11.91 -0.56
N LEU A 48 19.65 -11.11 -1.61
CA LEU A 48 20.52 -11.35 -2.77
C LEU A 48 21.87 -10.64 -2.58
#